data_AF-A0A3N0BPC8-F1
#
_entry.id   AF-A0A3N0BPC8-F1
#
_cell.length_a   1.000
_cell.length_b   1.000
_cell.length_c   1.000
_cell.angle_alpha   90.00
_cell.angle_beta   90.00
_cell.angle_gamma   90.00
#
_symmetry.space_group_name_H-M   'P 1'
#
loop_
_entity.id
_entity.type
_entity.pdbx_description
1 polymer ?
#
loop_
_entity_poly.entity_id
_entity_poly.type
_entity_poly.pdbx_seq_one_letter_code
_entity_poly.pdbx_strand_id
1 'polypeptide(L)'
;MKNLIIILTVTILSACGQGNGLSKTKTLRDFIDIPAIDKAEVSNNHGRFHLNAKQLNNFKTALKKLSYEPNQDIYMGGKGVTFAINKKEYHLSMRTNGEMAEITIDNQTLVFKTNGLNLDNYEKN
;
A
#
# COMPACT_ATOMS: atom_id res chain seq x y z
N MET A 1 41.30 44.08 46.68
CA MET A 1 40.63 42.79 46.90
C MET A 1 39.83 42.46 45.65
N LYS A 2 40.12 41.31 45.04
CA LYS A 2 39.72 40.89 43.69
C LYS A 2 38.25 40.46 43.69
N ASN A 3 37.39 41.10 42.90
CA ASN A 3 36.04 40.63 42.64
C ASN A 3 36.05 39.75 41.39
N LEU A 4 35.75 38.47 41.61
CA LEU A 4 35.72 37.39 40.64
C LEU A 4 34.47 37.53 39.77
N ILE A 5 34.65 37.85 38.48
CA ILE A 5 33.56 37.83 37.50
C ILE A 5 33.37 36.38 37.04
N ILE A 6 32.27 35.77 37.47
CA ILE A 6 31.85 34.44 37.02
C ILE A 6 31.21 34.60 35.64
N ILE A 7 31.92 34.19 34.60
CA ILE A 7 31.40 34.08 33.24
C ILE A 7 30.60 32.77 33.17
N LEU A 8 29.27 32.90 33.15
CA LEU A 8 28.35 31.79 32.94
C LEU A 8 28.31 31.44 31.44
N THR A 9 29.09 30.45 31.01
CA THR A 9 29.03 29.88 29.67
C THR A 9 27.77 29.03 29.54
N VAL A 10 26.72 29.60 28.95
CA VAL A 10 25.54 28.86 28.49
C VAL A 10 25.94 28.08 27.23
N THR A 11 26.27 26.80 27.39
CA THR A 11 26.41 25.86 26.28
C THR A 11 25.02 25.56 25.72
N ILE A 12 24.59 26.36 24.74
CA ILE A 12 23.46 26.01 23.88
C ILE A 12 23.95 24.89 22.97
N LEU A 13 23.85 23.65 23.46
CA LEU A 13 23.89 22.46 22.62
C LEU A 13 22.63 22.49 21.75
N SER A 14 22.72 23.20 20.62
CA SER A 14 21.82 23.03 19.48
C SER A 14 22.07 21.65 18.88
N ALA A 15 21.66 20.60 19.59
CA ALA A 15 21.38 19.33 18.98
C ALA A 15 20.10 19.49 18.16
N CYS A 16 20.21 20.16 17.01
CA CYS A 16 19.32 19.94 15.87
C CYS A 16 19.57 18.52 15.34
N GLY A 17 19.32 17.51 16.18
CA GLY A 17 18.97 16.18 15.74
C GLY A 17 17.48 16.18 15.48
N GLN A 18 17.04 16.99 14.51
CA GLN A 18 15.69 16.86 13.98
C GLN A 18 15.70 15.55 13.23
N GLY A 19 15.35 14.49 13.97
CA GLY A 19 15.33 13.13 13.49
C GLY A 19 14.64 13.13 12.14
N ASN A 20 15.32 12.54 11.15
CA ASN A 20 14.70 12.08 9.92
C ASN A 20 13.53 11.21 10.33
N GLY A 21 12.35 11.83 10.46
CA GLY A 21 11.10 11.12 10.58
C GLY A 21 11.01 10.30 9.31
N LEU A 22 11.36 9.02 9.39
CA LEU A 22 10.91 8.03 8.42
C LEU A 22 9.39 8.19 8.40
N SER A 23 8.88 8.94 7.43
CA SER A 23 7.47 8.95 7.08
C SER A 23 7.13 7.49 6.88
N LYS A 24 6.37 6.92 7.83
CA LYS A 24 5.98 5.51 7.78
C LYS A 24 5.34 5.27 6.42
N THR A 25 5.97 4.44 5.59
CA THR A 25 5.43 4.09 4.28
C THR A 25 4.02 3.54 4.47
N LYS A 26 3.03 4.23 3.89
CA LYS A 26 1.65 3.78 3.93
C LYS A 26 1.50 2.53 3.06
N THR A 27 0.52 1.72 3.39
CA THR A 27 0.20 0.45 2.74
C THR A 27 -1.29 0.40 2.44
N LEU A 28 -1.74 -0.49 1.56
CA LEU A 28 -3.16 -0.58 1.20
C LEU A 28 -4.08 -0.81 2.41
N ARG A 29 -3.61 -1.55 3.43
CA ARG A 29 -4.34 -1.78 4.69
C ARG A 29 -4.62 -0.50 5.49
N ASP A 30 -3.90 0.59 5.22
CA ASP A 30 -4.14 1.88 5.87
C ASP A 30 -5.37 2.60 5.26
N PHE A 31 -5.93 2.07 4.17
CA PHE A 31 -7.07 2.64 3.44
C PHE A 31 -8.30 1.72 3.40
N ILE A 32 -8.12 0.40 3.50
CA ILE A 32 -9.21 -0.59 3.49
C ILE A 32 -9.01 -1.71 4.52
N ASP A 33 -10.12 -2.26 5.03
CA ASP A 33 -10.12 -3.40 5.95
C ASP A 33 -9.96 -4.74 5.21
N ILE A 34 -8.71 -5.08 4.85
CA ILE A 34 -8.36 -6.31 4.11
C ILE A 34 -8.91 -7.60 4.76
N PRO A 35 -8.83 -7.80 6.10
CA PRO A 35 -9.47 -8.94 6.76
C PRO A 35 -10.95 -9.13 6.40
N ALA A 36 -11.71 -8.04 6.23
CA ALA A 36 -13.14 -8.03 5.95
C ALA A 36 -13.50 -8.31 4.48
N ILE A 37 -12.53 -8.60 3.60
CA ILE A 37 -12.83 -9.02 2.22
C ILE A 37 -13.54 -10.38 2.25
N ASP A 38 -14.76 -10.44 1.73
CA ASP A 38 -15.62 -11.64 1.76
C ASP A 38 -15.50 -12.49 0.50
N LYS A 39 -15.37 -11.85 -0.67
CA LYS A 39 -15.17 -12.48 -1.97
C LYS A 39 -14.24 -11.65 -2.85
N ALA A 40 -13.60 -12.33 -3.80
CA ALA A 40 -12.81 -11.70 -4.85
C ALA A 40 -12.98 -12.46 -6.16
N GLU A 41 -13.14 -11.72 -7.25
CA GLU A 41 -13.14 -12.20 -8.64
C GLU A 41 -11.90 -11.65 -9.34
N VAL A 42 -11.05 -12.55 -9.83
CA VAL A 42 -9.86 -12.18 -10.61
C VAL A 42 -10.19 -12.22 -12.09
N SER A 43 -9.65 -11.25 -12.82
CA SER A 43 -9.65 -11.18 -14.29
C SER A 43 -8.20 -11.12 -14.76
N ASN A 44 -7.69 -12.23 -15.29
CA ASN A 44 -6.30 -12.41 -15.71
C ASN A 44 -6.20 -13.19 -17.03
N ASN A 45 -4.99 -13.67 -17.37
CA ASN A 45 -4.74 -14.46 -18.59
C ASN A 45 -5.46 -15.83 -18.62
N HIS A 46 -5.92 -16.32 -17.46
CA HIS A 46 -6.67 -17.56 -17.32
C HIS A 46 -8.20 -17.34 -17.35
N GLY A 47 -8.64 -16.10 -17.61
CA GLY A 47 -10.06 -15.72 -17.68
C GLY A 47 -10.55 -15.02 -16.41
N ARG A 48 -11.86 -15.16 -16.14
CA ARG A 48 -12.54 -14.53 -15.01
C ARG A 48 -13.14 -15.59 -14.09
N PHE A 49 -12.79 -15.57 -12.81
CA PHE A 49 -13.26 -16.55 -11.83
C PHE A 49 -13.18 -16.03 -10.39
N HIS A 50 -14.00 -16.62 -9.52
CA HIS A 50 -13.99 -16.34 -8.09
C HIS A 50 -12.87 -17.12 -7.40
N LEU A 51 -12.16 -16.46 -6.48
CA LEU A 51 -11.13 -17.11 -5.67
C LEU A 51 -11.77 -18.07 -4.67
N ASN A 52 -11.20 -19.28 -4.54
CA ASN A 52 -11.55 -20.18 -3.44
C ASN A 52 -11.00 -19.65 -2.10
N ALA A 53 -11.36 -20.30 -0.98
CA ALA A 53 -10.93 -19.84 0.35
C ALA A 53 -9.40 -19.75 0.53
N LYS A 54 -8.64 -20.70 -0.02
CA LYS A 54 -7.17 -20.70 0.05
C LYS A 54 -6.58 -19.55 -0.77
N GLN A 55 -7.06 -19.38 -2.01
CA GLN A 55 -6.64 -18.30 -2.91
C GLN A 55 -7.00 -16.93 -2.34
N LEU A 56 -8.18 -16.78 -1.75
CA LEU A 56 -8.62 -15.55 -1.10
C LEU A 56 -7.71 -15.18 0.08
N ASN A 57 -7.32 -16.15 0.92
CA ASN A 57 -6.39 -15.90 2.02
C ASN A 57 -4.98 -15.49 1.53
N ASN A 58 -4.50 -16.11 0.46
CA ASN A 58 -3.24 -15.72 -0.18
C ASN A 58 -3.33 -14.30 -0.75
N PHE A 59 -4.45 -13.98 -1.40
CA PHE A 59 -4.73 -12.66 -1.95
C PHE A 59 -4.76 -11.58 -0.85
N LYS A 60 -5.49 -11.80 0.25
CA LYS A 60 -5.48 -10.91 1.43
C LYS A 60 -4.07 -10.68 1.97
N THR A 61 -3.23 -11.72 2.00
CA THR A 61 -1.85 -11.61 2.46
C THR A 61 -0.99 -10.77 1.50
N ALA A 62 -1.20 -10.93 0.19
CA ALA A 62 -0.52 -10.12 -0.82
C ALA A 62 -0.94 -8.64 -0.75
N LEU A 63 -2.24 -8.35 -0.60
CA LEU A 63 -2.75 -6.97 -0.48
C LEU A 63 -2.10 -6.19 0.67
N LYS A 64 -1.79 -6.85 1.79
CA LYS A 64 -1.12 -6.20 2.94
C LYS A 64 0.29 -5.69 2.61
N LYS A 65 0.90 -6.21 1.54
CA LYS A 65 2.26 -5.85 1.11
C LYS A 65 2.27 -4.71 0.09
N LEU A 66 1.12 -4.27 -0.41
CA LEU A 66 1.07 -3.16 -1.37
C LEU A 66 1.50 -1.85 -0.68
N SER A 67 2.59 -1.26 -1.16
CA SER A 67 3.13 0.00 -0.65
C SER A 67 2.54 1.17 -1.40
N TYR A 68 2.06 2.19 -0.69
CA TYR A 68 1.51 3.39 -1.29
C TYR A 68 2.63 4.20 -1.97
N GLU A 69 2.42 4.54 -3.24
CA GLU A 69 3.38 5.26 -4.07
C GLU A 69 2.67 6.47 -4.72
N PRO A 70 2.56 7.59 -4.01
CA PRO A 70 1.91 8.78 -4.56
C PRO A 70 2.73 9.35 -5.72
N ASN A 71 2.04 9.94 -6.70
CA ASN A 71 2.63 10.65 -7.86
C ASN A 71 3.46 9.77 -8.82
N GLN A 72 3.19 8.47 -8.87
CA GLN A 72 3.80 7.59 -9.88
C GLN A 72 3.04 7.65 -11.20
N ASP A 73 3.77 7.77 -12.30
CA ASP A 73 3.22 7.58 -13.63
C ASP A 73 2.89 6.10 -13.84
N ILE A 74 1.63 5.82 -14.16
CA ILE A 74 1.13 4.46 -14.41
C ILE A 74 0.78 4.29 -15.88
N TYR A 75 1.21 3.16 -16.45
CA TYR A 75 0.86 2.78 -17.82
C TYR A 75 -0.24 1.74 -17.80
N MET A 76 -1.05 1.71 -18.87
CA MET A 76 -2.15 0.76 -19.00
C MET A 76 -1.68 -0.67 -18.79
N GLY A 77 -2.36 -1.38 -17.88
CA GLY A 77 -2.25 -2.83 -17.70
C GLY A 77 -3.63 -3.48 -17.86
N GLY A 78 -3.63 -4.78 -18.19
CA GLY A 78 -4.82 -5.52 -18.61
C GLY A 78 -5.39 -6.51 -17.60
N LYS A 79 -4.84 -6.58 -16.38
CA LYS A 79 -5.27 -7.55 -15.35
C LYS A 79 -5.85 -6.80 -14.15
N GLY A 80 -6.82 -7.41 -13.48
CA GLY A 80 -7.43 -6.79 -12.31
C GLY A 80 -8.18 -7.78 -11.44
N VAL A 81 -8.59 -7.31 -10.28
CA VAL A 81 -9.37 -8.06 -9.32
C VAL A 81 -10.47 -7.16 -8.77
N THR A 82 -11.68 -7.67 -8.75
CA THR A 82 -12.81 -7.04 -8.08
C THR A 82 -13.04 -7.77 -6.77
N PHE A 83 -13.11 -7.06 -5.65
CA PHE A 83 -13.37 -7.66 -4.35
C PHE A 83 -14.36 -6.83 -3.55
N ALA A 84 -15.08 -7.48 -2.64
CA ALA A 84 -16.08 -6.81 -1.82
C ALA A 84 -15.64 -6.76 -0.35
N ILE A 85 -15.96 -5.64 0.32
CA ILE A 85 -15.87 -5.46 1.77
C ILE A 85 -17.21 -4.90 2.21
N ASN A 86 -17.94 -5.61 3.08
CA ASN A 86 -19.24 -5.16 3.59
C ASN A 86 -20.21 -4.73 2.46
N LYS A 87 -20.29 -5.52 1.37
CA LYS A 87 -21.09 -5.26 0.16
C LYS A 87 -20.64 -4.05 -0.70
N LYS A 88 -19.58 -3.34 -0.34
CA LYS A 88 -18.93 -2.33 -1.20
C LYS A 88 -17.91 -3.01 -2.08
N GLU A 89 -18.02 -2.84 -3.39
CA GLU A 89 -17.08 -3.39 -4.37
C GLU A 89 -15.91 -2.44 -4.62
N TYR A 90 -14.74 -3.02 -4.77
CA TYR A 90 -13.49 -2.36 -5.05
C TYR A 90 -12.86 -3.02 -6.27
N HIS A 91 -12.32 -2.20 -7.17
CA HIS A 91 -11.60 -2.69 -8.33
C HIS A 91 -10.13 -2.30 -8.24
N LEU A 92 -9.25 -3.30 -8.16
CA LEU A 92 -7.80 -3.13 -8.18
C LEU A 92 -7.28 -3.57 -9.54
N SER A 93 -6.74 -2.63 -10.31
CA SER A 93 -6.16 -2.89 -11.63
C SER A 93 -4.64 -2.93 -11.54
N MET A 94 -4.03 -3.93 -12.16
CA MET A 94 -2.58 -4.00 -12.34
C MET A 94 -2.16 -3.08 -13.48
N ARG A 95 -1.09 -2.32 -13.28
CA ARG A 95 -0.53 -1.31 -14.18
C ARG A 95 0.97 -1.52 -14.34
N THR A 96 1.57 -0.90 -15.35
CA THR A 96 3.04 -0.92 -15.57
C THR A 96 3.59 -2.37 -15.53
N ASN A 97 3.06 -3.23 -16.40
CA ASN A 97 3.41 -4.66 -16.46
C ASN A 97 3.25 -5.47 -15.16
N GLY A 98 2.41 -4.99 -14.22
CA GLY A 98 2.16 -5.66 -12.94
C GLY A 98 3.07 -5.19 -11.80
N GLU A 99 3.92 -4.19 -12.02
CA GLU A 99 4.74 -3.59 -10.95
C GLU A 99 3.92 -2.65 -10.05
N MET A 100 2.89 -2.03 -10.63
CA MET A 100 2.02 -1.09 -9.94
C MET A 100 0.58 -1.61 -9.94
N ALA A 101 -0.19 -1.18 -8.96
CA ALA A 101 -1.62 -1.40 -8.88
C ALA A 101 -2.34 -0.10 -8.56
N GLU A 102 -3.53 0.05 -9.10
CA GLU A 102 -4.38 1.22 -8.96
C GLU A 102 -5.75 0.79 -8.42
N ILE A 103 -6.29 1.57 -7.49
CA ILE A 103 -7.62 1.35 -6.91
C ILE A 103 -8.26 2.69 -6.59
N THR A 104 -9.56 2.81 -6.86
CA THR A 104 -10.34 3.98 -6.44
C THR A 104 -10.98 3.73 -5.09
N ILE A 105 -10.67 4.57 -4.11
CA ILE A 105 -11.24 4.55 -2.75
C ILE A 105 -11.77 5.95 -2.47
N ASP A 106 -13.06 6.05 -2.17
CA ASP A 106 -13.74 7.30 -1.81
C ASP A 106 -13.48 8.44 -2.81
N ASN A 107 -13.66 8.12 -4.10
CA ASN A 107 -13.44 9.00 -5.26
C ASN A 107 -11.98 9.46 -5.45
N GLN A 108 -11.02 8.85 -4.75
CA GLN A 108 -9.60 9.08 -4.94
C GLN A 108 -8.96 7.85 -5.57
N THR A 109 -8.25 8.06 -6.67
CA THR A 109 -7.39 7.05 -7.26
C THR A 109 -6.09 6.98 -6.50
N LEU A 110 -5.80 5.81 -5.93
CA LEU A 110 -4.60 5.53 -5.18
C LEU A 110 -3.74 4.51 -5.92
N VAL A 111 -2.43 4.76 -5.93
CA VAL A 111 -1.45 3.94 -6.63
C VAL A 111 -0.54 3.26 -5.62
N PHE A 112 -0.24 1.99 -5.87
CA PHE A 112 0.55 1.15 -4.99
C PHE A 112 1.59 0.34 -5.77
N LYS A 113 2.78 0.17 -5.21
CA LYS A 113 3.73 -0.85 -5.66
C LYS A 113 3.22 -2.23 -5.25
N THR A 114 3.23 -3.17 -6.17
CA THR A 114 2.59 -4.49 -5.98
C THR A 114 3.43 -5.43 -5.12
N ASN A 115 4.73 -5.17 -5.01
CA ASN A 115 5.69 -5.94 -4.22
C ASN A 115 5.56 -7.46 -4.43
N GLY A 116 5.37 -7.87 -5.70
CA GLY A 116 5.30 -9.27 -6.11
C GLY A 116 3.90 -9.86 -6.18
N LEU A 117 2.82 -9.08 -6.02
CA LEU A 117 1.49 -9.54 -6.39
C LEU A 117 1.42 -9.80 -7.91
N ASN A 118 1.33 -11.08 -8.29
CA ASN A 118 1.08 -11.50 -9.67
C ASN A 118 -0.31 -12.15 -9.77
N LEU A 119 -1.21 -11.54 -10.53
CA LEU A 119 -2.56 -12.07 -10.72
C LEU A 119 -2.60 -13.34 -11.57
N ASP A 120 -1.58 -13.65 -12.36
CA ASP A 120 -1.52 -14.92 -13.12
C ASP A 120 -1.22 -16.13 -12.22
N ASN A 121 -0.77 -15.92 -10.98
CA ASN A 121 -0.57 -17.03 -10.03
C ASN A 121 -1.91 -17.60 -9.50
N TYR A 122 -3.03 -17.06 -9.93
CA TYR A 122 -4.38 -17.53 -9.59
C TYR A 122 -5.00 -18.18 -10.82
N GLU A 123 -5.55 -19.37 -10.63
CA GLU A 123 -6.21 -20.14 -11.68
C GLU A 123 -7.58 -20.62 -11.20
N LYS A 124 -8.48 -20.87 -12.16
CA LYS A 124 -9.78 -21.47 -11.87
C LYS A 124 -9.55 -22.91 -11.36
N ASN A 125 -10.14 -23.25 -10.22
CA ASN A 125 -10.11 -24.62 -9.70
C ASN A 125 -11.12 -25.52 -10.42
#